data_AF-A0A7J6S9J7-F1
#
_entry.id   AF-A0A7J6S9J7-F1
#
_cell.length_a   1.000
_cell.length_b   1.000
_cell.length_c   1.000
_cell.angle_alpha   90.00
_cell.angle_beta   90.00
_cell.angle_gamma   90.00
#
_symmetry.space_group_name_H-M   'P 1'
#
loop_
_entity.id
_entity.type
_entity.pdbx_description
1 polymer ?
#
loop_
_entity_poly.entity_id
_entity_poly.type
_entity_poly.pdbx_seq_one_letter_code
_entity_poly.pdbx_strand_id
1 'polypeptide(L)'
;LSSEFSGRTKGQHKGKFWLILGVAETSAILYPEELADYVTSDPERLRIDYALSREDKDEEGRKMYIQNKMRLCGDDIWSWLQDPKFHLYMCGLKVIGAE
;
A
#
# COMPACT_ATOMS: atom_id res chain seq x y z
N LEU A 1 13.87 -25.71 7.17
CA LEU A 1 13.26 -24.48 7.74
C LEU A 1 12.63 -23.56 6.68
N SER A 2 12.81 -23.84 5.39
CA SER A 2 12.26 -23.08 4.25
C SER A 2 11.01 -23.70 3.62
N SER A 3 10.45 -24.78 4.18
CA SER A 3 9.31 -25.51 3.59
C SER A 3 7.96 -25.25 4.26
N GLU A 4 7.90 -24.52 5.38
CA GLU A 4 6.65 -24.27 6.11
C GLU A 4 5.96 -22.95 5.75
N PHE A 5 6.59 -22.11 4.93
CA PHE A 5 5.96 -20.92 4.35
C PHE A 5 5.31 -21.21 2.98
N SER A 6 5.02 -22.49 2.69
CA SER A 6 4.37 -22.96 1.46
C SER A 6 2.87 -23.26 1.63
N GLY A 7 2.25 -22.79 2.72
CA GLY A 7 0.95 -23.30 3.20
C GLY A 7 -0.28 -22.41 3.03
N ARG A 8 -0.22 -21.25 2.35
CA ARG A 8 -1.43 -20.49 1.98
C ARG A 8 -1.41 -20.20 0.48
N THR A 9 -2.10 -21.07 -0.23
CA THR A 9 -2.49 -21.01 -1.64
C THR A 9 -2.53 -19.59 -2.23
N LYS A 10 -1.67 -19.35 -3.23
CA LYS A 10 -1.63 -18.21 -4.18
C LYS A 10 -2.91 -18.09 -5.04
N GLY A 11 -4.09 -18.44 -4.51
CA GLY A 11 -5.33 -18.55 -5.28
C GLY A 11 -6.63 -18.84 -4.51
N GLN A 12 -6.63 -18.96 -3.18
CA GLN A 12 -7.89 -19.19 -2.43
C GLN A 12 -8.56 -17.93 -1.89
N HIS A 13 -7.88 -16.78 -1.92
CA HIS A 13 -8.43 -15.53 -1.41
C HIS A 13 -8.88 -14.62 -2.55
N LYS A 14 -10.19 -14.33 -2.60
CA LYS A 14 -10.84 -13.45 -3.61
C LYS A 14 -10.89 -11.98 -3.17
N GLY A 15 -10.19 -11.62 -2.09
CA GLY A 15 -10.18 -10.25 -1.57
C GLY A 15 -9.40 -9.31 -2.48
N LYS A 16 -9.81 -8.04 -2.51
CA LYS A 16 -9.01 -6.95 -3.07
C LYS A 16 -8.15 -6.35 -1.96
N PHE A 17 -6.94 -5.96 -2.33
CA PHE A 17 -5.96 -5.36 -1.45
C PHE A 17 -5.51 -4.03 -2.05
N TRP A 18 -5.34 -3.05 -1.17
CA TRP A 18 -4.76 -1.78 -1.53
C TRP A 18 -3.64 -1.47 -0.54
N LEU A 19 -2.42 -1.38 -1.05
CA LEU A 19 -1.23 -1.05 -0.29
C LEU A 19 -0.81 0.39 -0.58
N ILE A 20 -0.80 1.24 0.45
CA ILE A 20 -0.19 2.57 0.39
C ILE A 20 1.14 2.50 1.13
N LEU A 21 2.25 2.64 0.42
CA LEU A 21 3.60 2.48 0.97
C LEU A 21 4.37 3.80 0.92
N GLY A 22 4.70 4.35 2.09
CA GLY A 22 5.55 5.53 2.22
C GLY A 22 7.01 5.18 2.43
N VAL A 23 7.89 5.62 1.52
CA VAL A 23 9.35 5.45 1.63
C VAL A 23 10.08 6.74 1.23
N ALA A 24 11.39 6.78 1.46
CA ALA A 24 12.18 7.98 1.15
C ALA A 24 12.30 8.22 -0.35
N GLU A 25 12.67 7.18 -1.10
CA GLU A 25 13.07 7.20 -2.50
C GLU A 25 12.83 5.80 -3.09
N THR A 26 12.89 5.65 -4.42
CA THR A 26 12.56 4.40 -5.12
C THR A 26 13.45 3.23 -4.69
N SER A 27 14.73 3.49 -4.37
CA SER A 27 15.67 2.46 -3.89
C SER A 27 15.31 1.89 -2.50
N ALA A 28 14.49 2.62 -1.73
CA ALA A 28 14.05 2.23 -0.40
C ALA A 28 12.71 1.47 -0.41
N ILE A 29 12.15 1.17 -1.59
CA ILE A 29 10.97 0.31 -1.71
C ILE A 29 11.33 -1.08 -1.18
N LEU A 30 10.55 -1.54 -0.22
CA LEU A 30 10.73 -2.87 0.37
C LEU A 30 10.05 -3.91 -0.51
N TYR A 31 10.77 -4.99 -0.82
CA TYR A 31 10.29 -6.14 -1.59
C TYR A 31 9.76 -5.80 -3.00
N PRO A 32 10.47 -5.00 -3.82
CA PRO A 32 9.96 -4.53 -5.10
C PRO A 32 9.70 -5.67 -6.11
N GLU A 33 10.55 -6.68 -6.14
CA GLU A 33 10.40 -7.85 -7.02
C GLU A 33 9.16 -8.68 -6.67
N GLU A 34 8.97 -8.98 -5.38
CA GLU A 34 7.80 -9.72 -4.91
C GLU A 34 6.50 -8.96 -5.20
N LEU A 35 6.47 -7.65 -4.92
CA LEU A 35 5.31 -6.80 -5.20
C LEU A 35 5.00 -6.74 -6.71
N ALA A 36 6.03 -6.63 -7.56
CA ALA A 36 5.86 -6.64 -9.01
C ALA A 36 5.33 -8.00 -9.51
N ASP A 37 5.83 -9.11 -8.97
CA ASP A 37 5.36 -10.46 -9.28
C ASP A 37 3.88 -10.64 -8.90
N TYR A 38 3.45 -10.10 -7.75
CA TYR A 38 2.05 -10.13 -7.33
C TYR A 38 1.15 -9.30 -8.24
N VAL A 39 1.53 -8.07 -8.56
CA VAL A 39 0.77 -7.20 -9.47
C VAL A 39 0.67 -7.81 -10.86
N THR A 40 1.75 -8.42 -11.35
CA THR A 40 1.77 -9.09 -12.66
C THR A 40 0.91 -10.36 -12.68
N SER A 41 0.91 -11.11 -11.57
CA SER A 41 0.13 -12.35 -11.45
C SER A 41 -1.38 -12.10 -11.32
N ASP A 42 -1.80 -10.99 -10.68
CA ASP A 42 -3.21 -10.72 -10.38
C ASP A 42 -3.48 -9.20 -10.28
N PRO A 43 -3.49 -8.47 -11.42
CA PRO A 43 -3.51 -7.00 -11.45
C PRO A 43 -4.82 -6.39 -10.93
N GLU A 44 -5.92 -7.14 -10.94
CA GLU A 44 -7.21 -6.65 -10.44
C GLU A 44 -7.36 -6.76 -8.91
N ARG A 45 -6.50 -7.56 -8.26
CA ARG A 45 -6.59 -7.80 -6.82
C ARG A 45 -5.69 -6.91 -5.99
N LEU A 46 -4.56 -6.46 -6.50
CA LEU A 46 -3.60 -5.66 -5.74
C LEU A 46 -3.37 -4.30 -6.42
N ARG A 47 -3.87 -3.25 -5.75
CA ARG A 47 -3.49 -1.86 -6.06
C ARG A 47 -2.35 -1.44 -5.13
N ILE A 48 -1.31 -0.83 -5.67
CA ILE A 48 -0.20 -0.29 -4.88
C ILE A 48 -0.02 1.19 -5.21
N ASP A 49 0.02 2.02 -4.18
CA ASP A 49 0.29 3.45 -4.27
C ASP A 49 1.54 3.78 -3.46
N TYR A 50 2.60 4.20 -4.14
CA TYR A 50 3.83 4.66 -3.50
C TYR A 50 3.76 6.16 -3.16
N ALA A 51 4.30 6.52 -2.01
CA ALA A 51 4.54 7.88 -1.58
C ALA A 51 6.04 8.07 -1.32
N LEU A 52 6.74 8.70 -2.27
CA LEU A 52 8.20 8.85 -2.25
C LEU A 52 8.60 10.23 -1.73
N SER A 53 8.91 10.35 -0.43
CA SER A 53 9.06 11.66 0.22
C SER A 53 10.19 12.57 -0.32
N ARG A 54 11.16 12.02 -1.05
CA ARG A 54 12.28 12.76 -1.67
C ARG A 54 12.12 12.99 -3.17
N GLU A 55 11.22 12.24 -3.83
CA GLU A 55 11.03 12.27 -5.28
C GLU A 55 9.69 12.93 -5.66
N ASP A 56 8.63 12.60 -4.92
CA ASP A 56 7.29 13.12 -5.13
C ASP A 56 7.04 14.40 -4.32
N LYS A 57 6.18 15.26 -4.88
CA LYS A 57 5.70 16.48 -4.23
C LYS A 57 4.18 16.51 -4.15
N ASP A 58 3.65 17.02 -3.05
CA ASP A 58 2.22 17.30 -2.92
C ASP A 58 1.79 18.51 -3.76
N GLU A 59 0.50 18.82 -3.77
CA GLU A 59 -0.06 19.97 -4.52
C GLU A 59 0.56 21.32 -4.11
N GLU A 60 1.10 21.41 -2.89
CA GLU A 60 1.74 22.60 -2.34
C GLU A 60 3.28 22.58 -2.53
N GLY A 61 3.83 21.57 -3.21
CA GLY A 61 5.26 21.43 -3.48
C GLY A 61 6.10 20.89 -2.31
N ARG A 62 5.46 20.41 -1.24
CA ARG A 62 6.09 19.79 -0.06
C ARG A 62 6.34 18.31 -0.30
N LYS A 63 7.08 17.68 0.62
CA LYS A 63 7.37 16.24 0.58
C LYS A 63 6.09 15.40 0.57
N MET A 64 6.00 14.44 -0.32
CA MET A 64 4.90 13.48 -0.37
C MET A 64 5.01 12.45 0.75
N TYR A 65 4.10 12.49 1.72
CA TYR A 65 3.95 11.44 2.73
C TYR A 65 2.66 10.63 2.51
N ILE A 66 2.48 9.58 3.32
CA ILE A 66 1.36 8.65 3.18
C ILE A 66 0.02 9.39 3.33
N GLN A 67 -0.05 10.34 4.27
CA GLN A 67 -1.25 11.14 4.52
C GLN A 67 -1.64 12.01 3.31
N ASN A 68 -0.65 12.51 2.55
CA ASN A 68 -0.91 13.26 1.33
C ASN A 68 -1.50 12.35 0.26
N LYS A 69 -0.93 11.14 0.09
CA LYS A 69 -1.44 10.14 -0.85
C LYS A 69 -2.85 9.68 -0.47
N MET A 70 -3.11 9.46 0.81
CA MET A 70 -4.44 9.13 1.33
C MET A 70 -5.45 10.27 1.09
N ARG A 71 -5.04 11.53 1.20
CA ARG A 71 -5.90 12.68 0.87
C ARG A 71 -6.28 12.70 -0.62
N LEU A 72 -5.33 12.42 -1.52
CA LEU A 72 -5.58 12.34 -2.95
C LEU A 72 -6.57 11.22 -3.33
N CYS A 73 -6.56 10.12 -2.58
CA CYS A 73 -7.45 8.98 -2.81
C CYS A 73 -8.58 8.90 -1.77
N GLY A 74 -8.95 10.02 -1.16
CA GLY A 74 -9.90 10.07 -0.04
C GLY A 74 -11.27 9.49 -0.37
N ASP A 75 -11.79 9.77 -1.57
CA ASP A 75 -13.09 9.25 -2.03
C ASP A 75 -13.09 7.73 -2.18
N ASP A 76 -12.01 7.16 -2.74
CA ASP A 76 -11.84 5.71 -2.86
C ASP A 76 -11.76 5.05 -1.47
N ILE A 77 -10.94 5.61 -0.57
CA ILE A 77 -10.80 5.11 0.80
C ILE A 77 -12.14 5.16 1.53
N TRP A 78 -12.87 6.27 1.39
CA TRP A 78 -14.18 6.42 2.02
C TRP A 78 -15.20 5.42 1.47
N SER A 79 -15.19 5.15 0.17
CA SER A 79 -16.02 4.11 -0.43
C SER A 79 -15.68 2.72 0.10
N TRP A 80 -14.41 2.40 0.34
CA TRP A 80 -13.99 1.10 0.88
C TRP A 80 -14.33 0.98 2.36
N LEU A 81 -14.18 2.05 3.14
CA LEU A 81 -14.55 2.09 4.56
C LEU A 81 -16.04 1.82 4.83
N GLN A 82 -16.90 2.09 3.85
CA GLN A 82 -18.33 1.78 3.95
C GLN A 82 -18.65 0.28 3.76
N ASP A 83 -17.74 -0.52 3.19
CA ASP A 83 -17.92 -1.96 3.07
C ASP A 83 -17.66 -2.63 4.43
N PRO A 84 -18.62 -3.34 5.04
CA PRO A 84 -18.44 -3.99 6.33
C PRO A 84 -17.38 -5.11 6.33
N LYS A 85 -16.96 -5.59 5.16
CA LYS A 85 -15.88 -6.58 5.00
C LYS A 85 -14.51 -5.94 4.83
N PHE A 86 -14.45 -4.61 4.70
CA PHE A 86 -13.19 -3.91 4.59
C PHE A 86 -12.46 -3.87 5.93
N HIS A 87 -11.17 -4.15 5.88
CA HIS A 87 -10.29 -4.10 7.04
C HIS A 87 -9.14 -3.15 6.74
N LEU A 88 -9.00 -2.11 7.56
CA LEU A 88 -7.87 -1.18 7.50
C LEU A 88 -6.77 -1.64 8.45
N TYR A 89 -5.55 -1.75 7.93
CA TYR A 89 -4.34 -1.99 8.71
C TYR A 89 -3.39 -0.81 8.53
N MET A 90 -2.82 -0.33 9.63
CA MET A 90 -1.83 0.73 9.63
C MET A 90 -0.62 0.26 10.44
N CYS A 91 0.57 0.35 9.86
CA CYS A 91 1.81 -0.06 10.49
C CYS A 91 2.94 0.90 10.10
N GLY A 92 3.83 1.19 11.05
CA GLY A 92 5.01 2.00 10.83
C GLY A 92 5.35 2.86 12.02
N LEU A 93 6.02 3.99 11.76
CA LEU A 93 6.43 4.92 12.81
C LEU A 93 5.22 5.57 13.47
N LYS A 94 5.32 5.85 14.77
CA LYS A 94 4.26 6.48 15.57
C LYS A 94 3.70 7.77 14.94
N VAL A 95 4.55 8.54 14.27
CA VAL A 95 4.19 9.81 13.64
C VAL A 95 3.22 9.65 12.47
N ILE A 96 3.05 8.44 11.90
CA ILE A 96 2.11 8.21 10.78
C ILE A 96 0.66 8.49 11.19
N GLY A 97 0.30 8.23 12.44
CA GLY A 97 -1.05 8.47 12.96
C GLY A 97 -1.23 9.81 13.67
N ALA A 98 -0.22 10.69 13.65
CA ALA A 98 -0.25 11.97 14.34
C ALA A 98 -0.17 13.11 13.33
N GLU A 99 -1.22 13.93 13.28
CA GLU A 99 -1.11 15.33 12.82
C GLU A 99 -0.50 16.19 13.94
#